data_AF-A0A347UG34-F1
#
_entry.id   AF-A0A347UG34-F1
#
_cell.length_a   1.000
_cell.length_b   1.000
_cell.length_c   1.000
_cell.angle_alpha   90.00
_cell.angle_beta   90.00
_cell.angle_gamma   90.00
#
_symmetry.space_group_name_H-M   'P 1'
#
loop_
_entity.id
_entity.type
_entity.pdbx_description
1 polymer ?
#
loop_
_entity_poly.entity_id
_entity_poly.type
_entity_poly.pdbx_seq_one_letter_code
_entity_poly.pdbx_strand_id
1 'polypeptide(L)' 'MAFPQPQHDAIFQQRTQRFLALMELADGTKELVYCANPGAMASDLSSGARALIWESGDLKRKRRFTWRAVETEGLNSP' A
#
# COMPACT_ATOMS: atom_id res chain seq x y z
N MET A 1 -9.11 15.71 3.92
CA MET A 1 -7.94 16.05 3.08
C MET A 1 -8.04 15.22 1.80
N ALA A 2 -7.89 15.81 0.62
CA ALA A 2 -7.89 15.04 -0.63
C ALA A 2 -6.49 14.51 -0.92
N PHE A 3 -6.38 13.26 -1.37
CA PHE A 3 -5.09 12.70 -1.78
C PHE A 3 -4.68 13.27 -3.15
N PRO A 4 -3.40 13.65 -3.35
CA PRO A 4 -2.94 14.23 -4.60
C PRO A 4 -2.81 13.17 -5.70
N GLN A 5 -3.37 13.38 -6.89
CA GLN A 5 -3.18 12.46 -8.02
C GLN A 5 -1.68 12.35 -8.44
N PRO A 6 -1.23 11.24 -9.05
CA PRO A 6 -1.98 10.03 -9.41
C PRO A 6 -2.00 8.99 -8.27
N GLN A 7 -3.19 8.46 -7.98
CA GLN A 7 -3.39 7.33 -7.08
C GLN A 7 -3.85 6.10 -7.85
N HIS A 8 -3.35 4.93 -7.47
CA HIS A 8 -3.84 3.65 -7.97
C HIS A 8 -4.41 2.84 -6.81
N ASP A 9 -5.56 2.21 -7.03
CA ASP A 9 -6.11 1.23 -6.11
C ASP A 9 -5.28 -0.06 -6.15
N ALA A 10 -5.09 -0.66 -4.98
CA ALA A 10 -4.47 -1.96 -4.82
C ALA A 10 -5.09 -2.71 -3.64
N ILE A 11 -4.91 -4.02 -3.60
CA ILE A 11 -5.30 -4.86 -2.48
C ILE A 11 -4.05 -5.31 -1.74
N PHE A 12 -3.95 -4.95 -0.46
CA PHE A 12 -2.85 -5.39 0.39
C PHE A 12 -2.93 -6.90 0.62
N GLN A 13 -1.81 -7.61 0.41
CA GLN A 13 -1.73 -9.05 0.65
C GLN A 13 -0.94 -9.34 1.93
N GLN A 14 0.29 -8.82 2.00
CA GLN A 14 1.16 -8.98 3.16
C GLN A 14 2.34 -8.00 3.11
N ARG A 15 2.87 -7.66 4.28
CA ARG A 15 4.13 -6.93 4.39
C ARG A 15 5.28 -7.93 4.49
N THR A 16 5.92 -8.21 3.36
CA THR A 16 6.95 -9.25 3.25
C THR A 16 8.24 -8.88 3.96
N GLN A 17 8.60 -7.58 3.95
CA GLN A 17 9.78 -7.04 4.61
C GLN A 17 9.49 -5.62 5.10
N ARG A 18 10.36 -5.07 5.96
CA ARG A 18 10.20 -3.72 6.54
C ARG A 18 9.80 -2.67 5.50
N PHE A 19 10.42 -2.66 4.33
CA PHE A 19 10.15 -1.67 3.29
C PHE A 19 9.44 -2.22 2.06
N LEU A 20 8.86 -3.41 2.14
CA LEU A 20 8.18 -4.04 1.01
C LEU A 20 6.84 -4.64 1.43
N ALA A 21 5.81 -4.34 0.65
CA ALA A 21 4.51 -4.97 0.75
C ALA A 21 4.16 -5.63 -0.59
N LEU A 22 3.65 -6.84 -0.54
CA LEU A 22 3.04 -7.47 -1.71
C LEU A 22 1.61 -6.95 -1.84
N MET A 23 1.27 -6.46 -3.03
CA MET A 23 -0.06 -5.92 -3.33
C MET A 23 -0.55 -6.45 -4.67
N GLU A 24 -1.86 -6.52 -4.81
CA GLU A 24 -2.52 -6.88 -6.07
C GLU A 24 -3.12 -5.63 -6.71
N LEU A 25 -2.79 -5.36 -7.97
CA LEU A 25 -3.33 -4.25 -8.75
C LEU A 25 -4.71 -4.61 -9.33
N ALA A 26 -5.41 -3.61 -9.88
CA ALA A 26 -6.76 -3.80 -10.44
C ALA A 26 -6.84 -4.84 -11.59
N ASP A 27 -5.73 -5.11 -12.27
CA ASP A 27 -5.63 -6.14 -13.32
C ASP A 27 -5.25 -7.54 -12.80
N GLY A 28 -5.13 -7.71 -11.48
CA GLY A 28 -4.70 -8.95 -10.83
C GLY A 28 -3.17 -9.13 -10.73
N THR A 29 -2.38 -8.17 -11.22
CA THR A 29 -0.91 -8.24 -11.13
C THR A 29 -0.46 -8.12 -9.68
N LYS A 30 0.38 -9.06 -9.22
CA LYS A 30 1.02 -8.99 -7.90
C LYS A 30 2.35 -8.25 -7.98
N GLU A 31 2.46 -7.16 -7.24
CA GLU A 31 3.59 -6.25 -7.30
C GLU A 31 4.20 -6.06 -5.90
N LEU A 32 5.54 -5.99 -5.84
CA LEU A 32 6.22 -5.54 -4.62
C LEU A 32 6.26 -4.02 -4.59
N VAL A 33 5.51 -3.43 -3.67
CA VAL A 33 5.36 -2.00 -3.47
C VAL A 33 6.28 -1.52 -2.35
N TYR A 34 6.91 -0.36 -2.53
CA TYR A 34 7.72 0.25 -1.48
C TYR A 34 6.82 0.71 -0.31
N CYS A 35 7.10 0.20 0.88
CA CYS A 35 6.44 0.60 2.10
C CYS A 35 7.29 1.67 2.79
N ALA A 36 6.86 2.93 2.71
CA ALA A 36 7.56 4.07 3.30
C ALA A 36 7.28 4.22 4.83
N ASN A 37 7.27 3.10 5.56
CA ASN A 37 7.04 3.09 7.00
C ASN A 37 8.14 2.27 7.70
N PRO A 38 9.02 2.89 8.51
CA PRO A 38 10.04 2.16 9.26
C PRO A 38 9.50 1.45 10.51
N GLY A 39 8.29 1.77 10.98
CA GLY A 39 7.66 1.19 12.16
C GLY A 39 7.04 -0.20 11.90
N ALA A 40 6.51 -0.80 12.96
CA ALA A 40 6.02 -2.18 12.93
C ALA A 40 4.77 -2.38 12.04
N MET A 41 3.96 -1.34 11.82
CA MET A 41 2.63 -1.47 11.19
C MET A 41 1.76 -2.55 11.88
N ALA A 42 1.96 -2.75 13.18
CA ALA A 42 1.25 -3.75 13.96
C ALA A 42 0.05 -3.09 14.65
N SER A 43 -1.06 -3.03 13.93
CA SER A 43 -2.45 -2.83 14.39
C SER A 43 -3.35 -2.98 13.16
N ASP A 44 -4.27 -3.95 13.18
CA ASP A 44 -5.43 -4.11 12.27
C ASP A 44 -5.20 -4.08 10.75
N LEU A 45 -3.97 -4.33 10.29
CA LEU A 45 -3.66 -4.44 8.88
C LEU A 45 -3.92 -5.87 8.37
N SER A 46 -5.12 -6.08 7.83
CA SER A 46 -5.57 -7.38 7.31
C SER A 46 -5.25 -7.56 5.83
N SER A 47 -4.85 -8.77 5.44
CA SER A 47 -4.82 -9.16 4.02
C SER A 47 -6.21 -8.96 3.41
N GLY A 48 -6.26 -8.48 2.17
CA GLY A 48 -7.50 -8.09 1.49
C GLY A 48 -7.88 -6.63 1.68
N ALA A 49 -7.21 -5.88 2.56
CA ALA A 49 -7.50 -4.46 2.76
C ALA A 49 -7.23 -3.63 1.49
N ARG A 50 -8.13 -2.69 1.20
CA ARG A 50 -7.95 -1.74 0.10
C ARG A 50 -6.83 -0.78 0.45
N ALA A 51 -5.95 -0.52 -0.50
CA ALA A 51 -4.81 0.37 -0.36
C ALA A 51 -4.73 1.34 -1.53
N LEU A 52 -4.10 2.48 -1.29
CA LEU A 52 -3.75 3.43 -2.33
C LEU A 52 -2.22 3.49 -2.49
N ILE A 53 -1.77 3.39 -3.73
CA ILE A 53 -0.35 3.45 -4.11
C ILE A 53 -0.10 4.54 -5.15
N TRP A 54 1.11 5.11 -5.11
CA TRP A 54 1.53 6.17 -6.03
C TRP A 54 2.59 5.62 -6.97
N GLU A 55 2.40 5.85 -8.26
CA GLU A 55 3.45 5.60 -9.25
C GLU A 55 4.55 6.65 -9.13
N SER A 56 5.80 6.21 -9.07
CA SER A 56 6.92 7.12 -8.81
C SER A 56 7.31 7.98 -10.01
N GLY A 57 7.07 7.51 -11.25
CA GLY A 57 7.58 8.10 -12.49
C GLY A 57 9.12 8.05 -12.68
N ASP A 58 9.88 7.69 -11.64
CA ASP A 58 11.34 7.61 -11.67
C ASP A 58 11.79 6.19 -12.05
N LEU A 59 12.28 6.05 -13.28
CA LEU A 59 12.77 4.79 -13.84
C LEU A 59 14.01 4.23 -13.13
N LYS A 60 14.69 5.03 -12.29
CA LYS A 60 15.84 4.55 -11.49
C LYS A 60 15.39 3.80 -10.24
N ARG A 61 14.13 3.94 -9.82
CA ARG A 61 13.63 3.23 -8.64
C ARG A 61 13.38 1.77 -8.95
N LYS A 62 13.88 0.90 -8.06
CA LYS A 62 13.62 -0.54 -8.13
C LYS A 62 12.14 -0.91 -7.96
N ARG A 63 11.35 -0.06 -7.30
CA ARG A 63 9.93 -0.26 -7.06
C ARG A 63 9.16 0.85 -7.75
N ARG A 64 8.27 0.47 -8.65
CA ARG A 64 7.42 1.38 -9.43
C ARG A 64 6.49 2.19 -8.53
N PHE A 65 5.97 1.56 -7.49
CA PHE A 65 4.96 2.14 -6.63
C PHE A 65 5.42 2.35 -5.18
N THR A 66 4.86 3.37 -4.55
CA THR A 66 4.96 3.62 -3.10
C THR A 66 3.59 3.51 -2.45
N TRP A 67 3.48 2.77 -1.36
CA TRP A 67 2.26 2.66 -0.57
C TRP A 67 2.02 3.95 0.25
N ARG A 68 0.81 4.52 0.16
CA ARG A 68 0.47 5.80 0.80
C ARG A 68 -0.68 5.73 1.79
N ALA A 69 -1.67 4.88 1.54
CA ALA A 69 -2.81 4.73 2.44
C ALA A 69 -3.36 3.31 2.39
N VAL A 70 -4.04 2.91 3.47
CA VAL A 70 -4.76 1.66 3.56
C VAL A 70 -6.05 1.91 4.32
N GLU A 71 -7.12 1.29 3.84
CA GLU A 71 -8.39 1.23 4.54
C GLU A 71 -8.27 0.19 5.66
N THR A 72 -8.57 0.61 6.87
CA THR A 72 -8.64 -0.25 8.06
C THR A 72 -10.08 -0.26 8.54
N GLU A 73 -10.55 -1.38 9.08
CA GLU A 73 -11.78 -1.36 9.88
C GLU A 73 -11.57 -0.39 11.02
N GLY A 74 -12.28 0.74 10.99
CA GLY A 74 -12.22 1.70 12.08
C GLY A 74 -12.68 1.03 13.37
N LEU A 75 -12.00 1.31 14.48
CA LEU A 75 -12.64 1.20 15.79
C LEU A 75 -13.87 2.09 15.74
N ASN A 76 -15.05 1.49 15.51
CA ASN A 76 -16.31 2.08 15.93
C ASN A 76 -16.24 2.17 17.46
N SER A 77 -15.61 3.22 17.99
CA SER A 77 -15.87 3.63 19.36
C SER A 77 -17.34 4.07 19.40
N PRO A 78 -18.18 3.48 20.27
CA PRO A 78 -19.51 4.00 20.53
C PRO A 78 -19.46 5.44 21.06
#